data_AF-A0A286U3U4-F1
#
_entry.id   AF-A0A286U3U4-F1
#
_cell.length_a   1.000
_cell.length_b   1.000
_cell.length_c   1.000
_cell.angle_alpha   90.00
_cell.angle_beta   90.00
_cell.angle_gamma   90.00
#
_symmetry.space_group_name_H-M   'P 1'
#
loop_
_entity.id
_entity.type
_entity.pdbx_description
1 polymer ?
#
loop_
_entity_poly.entity_id
_entity_poly.type
_entity_poly.pdbx_seq_one_letter_code
_entity_poly.pdbx_strand_id
1 'polypeptide(L)'
;MQGKPFKYFLEAKNHHEAIGFLLEVITETITHYNFVRIHPFDDGNGRCARILMNLILMKKTYPPAVIKNEESQIYLETLGMADRGDMASFVEFVTKS
;
A
#
# COMPACT_ATOMS: atom_id res chain seq x y z
N MET A 1 18.15 5.88 -5.95
CA MET A 1 18.25 5.92 -4.48
C MET A 1 17.22 4.93 -3.94
N GLN A 2 17.65 3.80 -3.38
CA GLN A 2 16.72 2.80 -2.85
C GLN A 2 16.23 3.30 -1.48
N GLY A 3 14.93 3.51 -1.33
CA GLY A 3 14.32 3.93 -0.06
C GLY A 3 14.59 2.90 1.05
N LYS A 4 14.64 3.36 2.31
CA LYS A 4 14.88 2.46 3.44
C LYS A 4 13.71 1.45 3.56
N PRO A 5 13.96 0.16 3.85
CA PRO A 5 12.91 -0.84 4.02
C PRO A 5 11.95 -0.49 5.17
N PHE A 6 10.67 -0.80 5.02
CA PHE A 6 9.59 -0.54 5.99
C PHE A 6 9.89 -0.95 7.43
N LYS A 7 10.61 -2.08 7.63
CA LYS A 7 11.02 -2.54 8.97
C LYS A 7 11.79 -1.48 9.76
N TYR A 8 12.57 -0.62 9.09
CA TYR A 8 13.34 0.44 9.76
C TYR A 8 12.45 1.56 10.32
N PHE A 9 11.27 1.77 9.74
CA PHE A 9 10.32 2.77 10.23
C PHE A 9 9.51 2.24 11.41
N LEU A 10 9.29 0.93 11.48
CA LEU A 10 8.68 0.27 12.63
C LEU A 10 9.65 0.21 13.82
N GLU A 11 10.90 -0.15 13.58
CA GLU A 11 11.94 -0.25 14.62
C GLU A 11 12.28 1.12 15.25
N ALA A 12 12.08 2.22 14.51
CA ALA A 12 12.29 3.58 15.01
C ALA A 12 11.15 4.12 15.87
N LYS A 13 10.01 3.42 15.94
CA LYS A 13 8.81 3.83 16.69
C LYS A 13 8.66 3.00 17.97
N ASN A 14 8.18 3.60 19.05
CA ASN A 14 7.76 2.84 20.23
C ASN A 14 6.52 1.98 19.90
N HIS A 15 6.21 0.97 20.71
CA HIS A 15 5.15 -0.02 20.39
C HIS A 15 3.78 0.62 20.11
N HIS A 16 3.44 1.73 20.79
CA HIS A 16 2.17 2.42 20.58
C HIS A 16 2.14 3.18 19.24
N GLU A 17 3.21 3.88 18.89
CA GLU A 17 3.34 4.57 17.60
C GLU A 17 3.42 3.60 16.42
N ALA A 18 4.01 2.41 16.62
CA ALA A 18 4.05 1.35 15.60
C ALA A 18 2.65 0.80 15.28
N ILE A 19 1.80 0.64 16.29
CA ILE A 19 0.40 0.20 16.10
C ILE A 19 -0.41 1.25 15.34
N GLY A 20 -0.29 2.54 15.71
CA GLY A 20 -0.96 3.63 15.00
C GLY A 20 -0.51 3.72 13.54
N PHE A 21 0.79 3.60 13.31
CA PHE A 21 1.38 3.53 11.97
C PHE A 21 0.82 2.37 11.13
N LEU A 22 0.73 1.16 11.69
CA LEU A 22 0.18 -0.01 10.99
C LEU A 22 -1.31 0.17 10.63
N LEU A 23 -2.11 0.71 11.55
CA LEU A 23 -3.53 0.98 11.34
C LEU A 23 -3.76 1.96 10.19
N GLU A 24 -2.90 2.96 10.08
CA GLU A 24 -2.96 3.95 9.01
C GLU A 24 -2.58 3.35 7.66
N VAL A 25 -1.51 2.56 7.59
CA VAL A 25 -1.12 1.88 6.34
C VAL A 25 -2.25 0.98 5.84
N ILE A 26 -2.88 0.20 6.75
CA ILE A 26 -4.05 -0.63 6.41
C ILE A 26 -5.17 0.21 5.79
N THR A 27 -5.48 1.36 6.38
CA THR A 27 -6.54 2.26 5.89
C THR A 27 -6.23 2.78 4.49
N GLU A 28 -4.97 3.11 4.19
CA GLU A 28 -4.57 3.59 2.86
C GLU A 28 -4.56 2.49 1.81
N THR A 29 -4.10 1.29 2.17
CA THR A 29 -4.16 0.11 1.31
C THR A 29 -5.61 -0.26 0.96
N ILE A 30 -6.52 -0.16 1.93
CA ILE A 30 -7.97 -0.36 1.69
C ILE A 30 -8.53 0.73 0.75
N THR A 31 -8.09 1.98 0.91
CA THR A 31 -8.51 3.10 0.04
C THR A 31 -8.05 2.87 -1.41
N HIS A 32 -6.80 2.45 -1.61
CA HIS A 32 -6.29 2.03 -2.91
C HIS A 32 -7.14 0.92 -3.53
N TYR A 33 -7.35 -0.16 -2.77
CA TYR A 33 -8.09 -1.34 -3.23
C TYR A 33 -9.52 -0.96 -3.67
N ASN A 34 -10.24 -0.18 -2.85
CA ASN A 34 -11.58 0.26 -3.18
C ASN A 34 -11.61 1.14 -4.45
N PHE A 35 -10.61 1.99 -4.67
CA PHE A 35 -10.52 2.81 -5.87
C PHE A 35 -10.34 1.96 -7.14
N VAL A 36 -9.42 0.99 -7.11
CA VAL A 36 -9.21 0.05 -8.23
C VAL A 36 -10.48 -0.75 -8.50
N ARG A 37 -11.17 -1.20 -7.45
CA ARG A 37 -12.37 -2.03 -7.55
C ARG A 37 -13.59 -1.29 -8.13
N ILE A 38 -13.76 -0.01 -7.80
CA ILE A 38 -14.84 0.81 -8.38
C ILE A 38 -14.59 1.09 -9.88
N HIS A 39 -13.30 1.16 -10.28
CA HIS A 39 -12.87 1.35 -11.66
C HIS A 39 -13.57 2.55 -12.39
N PRO A 40 -13.48 3.77 -11.83
CA PRO A 40 -14.28 4.92 -12.29
C PRO A 40 -13.86 5.52 -13.64
N PHE A 41 -12.70 5.14 -14.19
CA PHE A 41 -12.18 5.67 -15.44
C PHE A 41 -12.02 4.57 -16.50
N ASP A 42 -12.00 4.96 -17.78
CA ASP A 42 -11.80 4.04 -18.91
C ASP A 42 -10.39 3.39 -18.92
N ASP A 43 -9.37 4.13 -18.46
CA ASP A 43 -7.99 3.66 -18.25
C ASP A 43 -7.36 4.45 -17.09
N GLY A 44 -6.29 3.90 -16.51
CA GLY A 44 -5.45 4.60 -15.54
C GLY A 44 -5.83 4.37 -14.09
N ASN A 45 -6.85 3.57 -13.79
CA ASN A 45 -7.32 3.31 -12.43
C ASN A 45 -6.20 2.84 -11.49
N GLY A 46 -5.36 1.89 -11.94
CA GLY A 46 -4.21 1.44 -11.15
C GLY A 46 -3.15 2.53 -10.91
N ARG A 47 -2.93 3.42 -11.89
CA ARG A 47 -2.00 4.56 -11.74
C ARG A 47 -2.55 5.57 -10.72
N CYS A 48 -3.82 5.93 -10.84
CA CYS A 48 -4.51 6.82 -9.92
C CYS A 48 -4.56 6.25 -8.50
N ALA A 49 -4.87 4.96 -8.34
CA ALA A 49 -4.90 4.31 -7.04
C ALA A 49 -3.54 4.36 -6.33
N ARG A 50 -2.45 4.07 -7.05
CA ARG A 50 -1.08 4.16 -6.49
C ARG A 50 -0.69 5.59 -6.14
N ILE A 51 -1.04 6.56 -6.98
CA ILE A 51 -0.80 7.99 -6.69
C ILE A 51 -1.58 8.41 -5.43
N LEU A 52 -2.85 8.02 -5.31
CA LEU A 52 -3.70 8.33 -4.17
C LEU A 52 -3.14 7.70 -2.88
N MET A 53 -2.79 6.43 -2.91
CA MET A 53 -2.15 5.73 -1.78
C MET A 53 -0.89 6.44 -1.32
N ASN A 54 0.03 6.73 -2.25
CA ASN A 54 1.29 7.38 -1.93
C ASN A 54 1.10 8.83 -1.46
N LEU A 55 0.11 9.55 -2.00
CA LEU A 55 -0.26 10.88 -1.51
C LEU A 55 -0.64 10.83 -0.03
N ILE A 56 -1.45 9.86 0.39
CA ILE A 56 -1.91 9.79 1.78
C ILE A 56 -0.77 9.34 2.70
N LEU A 57 0.05 8.37 2.28
CA LEU A 57 1.28 8.00 3.00
C LEU A 57 2.19 9.22 3.21
N MET A 58 2.44 10.00 2.15
CA MET A 58 3.30 11.19 2.23
C MET A 58 2.70 12.29 3.10
N LYS A 59 1.38 12.52 3.09
CA LYS A 59 0.71 13.47 4.00
C LYS A 59 0.89 13.09 5.47
N LYS A 60 1.14 11.81 5.76
CA LYS A 60 1.41 11.27 7.10
C LYS A 60 2.90 11.10 7.39
N THR A 61 3.78 11.64 6.53
CA THR A 61 5.25 11.57 6.67
C THR A 61 5.83 10.16 6.47
N TYR A 62 5.09 9.29 5.77
CA TYR A 62 5.54 7.93 5.46
C TYR A 62 6.21 7.86 4.09
N PRO A 63 7.15 6.92 3.89
CA PRO A 63 7.74 6.71 2.59
C PRO A 63 6.66 6.25 1.58
N PRO A 64 6.76 6.65 0.31
CA PRO A 64 5.91 6.10 -0.73
C PRO A 64 6.25 4.62 -0.93
N ALA A 65 5.22 3.78 -1.12
CA ALA A 65 5.39 2.39 -1.51
C ALA A 65 5.65 2.32 -3.02
N VAL A 66 6.78 1.72 -3.42
CA VAL A 66 7.22 1.68 -4.82
C VAL A 66 7.12 0.25 -5.33
N ILE A 67 6.00 -0.03 -5.98
CA ILE A 67 5.77 -1.31 -6.66
C ILE A 67 6.61 -1.33 -7.94
N LYS A 68 7.61 -2.21 -7.99
CA LYS A 68 8.49 -2.31 -9.16
C LYS A 68 7.85 -3.11 -10.28
N ASN A 69 8.33 -2.93 -11.50
CA ASN A 69 7.77 -3.64 -12.66
C ASN A 69 7.93 -5.16 -12.53
N GLU A 70 9.01 -5.63 -11.90
CA GLU A 70 9.25 -7.06 -11.65
C GLU A 70 8.25 -7.65 -10.65
N GLU A 71 7.62 -6.81 -9.82
CA GLU A 71 6.63 -7.20 -8.81
C GLU A 71 5.19 -7.10 -9.32
N SER A 72 5.00 -6.68 -10.58
CA SER A 72 3.67 -6.44 -11.18
C SER A 72 2.75 -7.66 -11.08
N GLN A 73 3.29 -8.86 -11.29
CA GLN A 73 2.53 -10.11 -11.18
C GLN A 73 2.06 -10.36 -9.73
N ILE A 74 2.96 -10.20 -8.76
CA ILE A 74 2.67 -10.40 -7.32
C ILE A 74 1.65 -9.35 -6.84
N TYR A 75 1.78 -8.12 -7.30
CA TYR A 75 0.82 -7.05 -7.03
C TYR A 75 -0.60 -7.42 -7.53
N LEU A 76 -0.73 -7.92 -8.75
CA LEU A 76 -2.03 -8.34 -9.28
C LEU A 76 -2.60 -9.55 -8.54
N GLU A 77 -1.76 -10.49 -8.14
CA GLU A 77 -2.18 -11.66 -7.36
C GLU A 77 -2.71 -11.28 -5.98
N THR A 78 -2.02 -10.38 -5.28
CA THR A 78 -2.46 -9.90 -3.96
C THR A 78 -3.74 -9.07 -4.03
N LEU A 79 -3.96 -8.30 -5.11
CA LEU A 79 -5.26 -7.69 -5.39
C LEU A 79 -6.36 -8.74 -5.62
N GLY A 80 -6.07 -9.80 -6.37
CA GLY A 80 -7.02 -10.90 -6.57
C GLY A 80 -7.32 -11.67 -5.28
N MET A 81 -6.36 -11.77 -4.35
CA MET A 81 -6.58 -12.33 -3.01
C MET A 81 -7.48 -11.42 -2.17
N ALA A 82 -7.26 -10.11 -2.23
CA ALA A 82 -8.12 -9.11 -1.61
C ALA A 82 -9.57 -9.19 -2.10
N ASP A 83 -9.80 -9.40 -3.41
CA ASP A 83 -11.13 -9.66 -3.98
C ASP A 83 -11.82 -10.90 -3.41
N ARG A 84 -11.04 -11.89 -2.96
CA ARG A 84 -11.54 -13.11 -2.29
C ARG A 84 -11.66 -12.96 -0.77
N GLY A 85 -11.45 -11.75 -0.24
CA GLY A 85 -11.58 -11.43 1.18
C GLY A 85 -10.25 -11.43 1.96
N ASP A 86 -9.13 -11.77 1.33
CA ASP A 86 -7.81 -11.73 1.96
C ASP A 86 -7.10 -10.40 1.71
N MET A 87 -7.50 -9.38 2.46
CA MET A 87 -6.86 -8.06 2.44
C MET A 87 -5.46 -8.07 3.06
N ALA A 88 -5.15 -9.05 3.91
CA ALA A 88 -3.89 -9.09 4.65
C ALA A 88 -2.70 -9.29 3.70
N SER A 89 -2.83 -10.17 2.72
CA SER A 89 -1.82 -10.40 1.69
C SER A 89 -1.47 -9.13 0.90
N PHE A 90 -2.46 -8.28 0.61
CA PHE A 90 -2.23 -7.02 -0.10
C PHE A 90 -1.56 -5.95 0.78
N VAL A 91 -1.97 -5.84 2.05
CA VAL A 91 -1.30 -4.96 3.02
C VAL A 91 0.15 -5.37 3.21
N GLU A 92 0.42 -6.65 3.41
CA GLU A 92 1.77 -7.17 3.59
C GLU A 92 2.67 -6.85 2.38
N PHE A 93 2.14 -7.03 1.17
CA PHE A 93 2.84 -6.65 -0.05
C PHE A 93 3.21 -5.17 -0.07
N VAL A 94 2.24 -4.27 0.12
CA VAL A 94 2.47 -2.80 0.11
C VAL A 94 3.48 -2.37 1.17
N THR A 95 3.44 -2.99 2.36
CA THR A 95 4.40 -2.69 3.42
C THR A 95 5.83 -3.15 3.10
N LYS A 96 6.05 -4.06 2.15
CA LYS A 96 7.40 -4.51 1.78
C LYS A 96 7.98 -3.76 0.58
N SER A 97 7.14 -3.07 -0.20
CA SER A 97 7.47 -2.31 -1.41
C SER A 97 8.16 -0.97 -1.15
#